data_AF-A0A2V7M8H1-F1
#
_entry.id   AF-A0A2V7M8H1-F1
#
_cell.length_a   1.000
_cell.length_b   1.000
_cell.length_c   1.000
_cell.angle_alpha   90.00
_cell.angle_beta   90.00
_cell.angle_gamma   90.00
#
_symmetry.space_group_name_H-M   'P 1'
#
loop_
_entity.id
_entity.type
_entity.pdbx_description
1 polymer ?
#
loop_
_entity_poly.entity_id
_entity_poly.type
_entity_poly.pdbx_seq_one_letter_code
_entity_poly.pdbx_strand_id
1 'polypeptide(L)'
;MLESGVTVRSFGTVVARQRWTLIRAGAEARVPLSGETFWALGRAHLLPLVRVNGLPNAATAFDAGTGLGYQRGRLLFEVAYTLERCDFPSQGSTRRSEQLGTLAFRGGVQLRLH
;
A
#
# COMPACT_ATOMS: atom_id res chain seq x y z
N MET A 1 -13.38 2.42 6.56
CA MET A 1 -13.24 3.65 5.76
C MET A 1 -12.95 3.25 4.32
N LEU A 2 -13.67 3.81 3.34
CA LEU A 2 -13.34 3.60 1.93
C LEU A 2 -12.14 4.48 1.56
N GLU A 3 -11.22 3.94 0.78
CA GLU A 3 -10.01 4.63 0.35
C GLU A 3 -9.86 4.53 -1.18
N SER A 4 -9.40 5.62 -1.79
CA SER A 4 -8.92 5.61 -3.17
C SER A 4 -7.71 6.53 -3.30
N GLY A 5 -6.88 6.29 -4.30
CA GLY A 5 -5.72 7.14 -4.52
C GLY A 5 -4.93 6.80 -5.77
N VAL A 6 -4.01 7.69 -6.11
CA VAL A 6 -3.05 7.51 -7.18
C VAL A 6 -1.66 7.54 -6.58
N THR A 7 -0.83 6.55 -6.91
CA THR A 7 0.57 6.50 -6.51
C THR A 7 1.45 6.50 -7.74
N VAL A 8 2.48 7.36 -7.72
CA VAL A 8 3.55 7.36 -8.73
C VAL A 8 4.86 7.08 -8.01
N ARG A 9 5.55 6.01 -8.41
CA ARG A 9 6.86 5.64 -7.86
C ARG A 9 7.84 5.32 -8.98
N SER A 10 9.13 5.42 -8.70
CA SER A 10 10.18 5.06 -9.64
C SER A 10 11.24 4.21 -8.95
N PHE A 11 11.60 3.10 -9.59
CA PHE A 11 12.72 2.25 -9.18
C PHE A 11 13.85 2.41 -10.19
N GLY A 12 15.05 2.66 -9.71
CA GLY A 12 16.25 2.76 -10.55
C GLY A 12 17.29 1.76 -10.09
N THR A 13 17.89 1.07 -11.04
CA THR A 13 19.17 0.38 -10.89
C THR A 13 20.21 1.06 -11.77
N VAL A 14 21.48 0.67 -11.65
CA VAL A 14 22.57 1.18 -12.51
C VAL A 14 22.25 0.98 -14.01
N VAL A 15 21.42 -0.01 -14.36
CA VAL A 15 21.17 -0.45 -15.74
C VAL A 15 19.77 -0.07 -16.26
N ALA A 16 18.80 0.20 -15.38
CA ALA A 16 17.43 0.47 -15.81
C ALA A 16 16.64 1.37 -14.84
N ARG A 17 15.71 2.15 -15.38
CA ARG A 17 14.75 2.94 -14.59
C ARG A 17 13.32 2.58 -14.96
N GLN A 18 12.56 2.14 -13.97
CA GLN A 18 11.15 1.82 -14.09
C GLN A 18 10.30 2.85 -13.34
N ARG A 19 9.35 3.46 -14.05
CA ARG A 19 8.32 4.36 -13.50
C ARG A 19 7.00 3.61 -13.45
N TRP A 20 6.41 3.61 -12.27
CA TRP A 20 5.16 2.93 -11.95
C TRP A 20 4.09 3.98 -11.63
N THR A 21 2.93 3.83 -12.23
CA THR A 21 1.71 4.59 -11.92
C THR A 21 0.63 3.61 -11.56
N LEU A 22 0.05 3.77 -10.37
CA LEU A 22 -0.96 2.87 -9.82
C LEU A 22 -2.20 3.67 -9.41
N ILE A 23 -3.38 3.19 -9.77
CA ILE A 23 -4.65 3.63 -9.19
C ILE A 23 -5.08 2.55 -8.21
N ARG A 24 -5.46 2.95 -6.99
CA ARG A 24 -5.95 2.04 -5.94
C ARG A 24 -7.32 2.44 -5.47
N ALA A 25 -8.15 1.43 -5.17
CA ALA A 25 -9.46 1.58 -4.57
C ALA A 25 -9.72 0.42 -3.61
N GLY A 26 -10.25 0.71 -2.42
CA GLY A 26 -10.43 -0.32 -1.40
C GLY A 26 -10.89 0.24 -0.07
N ALA A 27 -10.49 -0.43 1.00
CA ALA A 27 -10.92 -0.06 2.35
C ALA A 27 -9.81 -0.30 3.39
N GLU A 28 -9.85 0.53 4.41
CA GLU A 28 -9.12 0.38 5.66
C GLU A 28 -10.12 0.21 6.82
N ALA A 29 -9.86 -0.76 7.68
CA ALA A 29 -10.57 -1.01 8.92
C ALA A 29 -9.62 -0.78 10.10
N ARG A 30 -10.12 -0.10 11.13
CA ARG A 30 -9.44 0.08 12.41
C ARG A 30 -10.28 -0.57 13.49
N VAL A 31 -9.73 -1.55 14.18
CA VAL A 31 -10.45 -2.32 15.19
C VAL A 31 -9.81 -2.07 16.55
N PRO A 32 -10.50 -1.42 17.50
CA PRO A 32 -9.96 -1.20 18.83
C PRO A 32 -9.73 -2.55 19.52
N LEU A 33 -8.54 -2.72 20.10
CA LEU A 33 -8.15 -3.92 20.83
C LEU A 33 -8.14 -3.68 22.34
N SER A 34 -7.79 -2.46 22.77
CA SER A 34 -7.84 -2.04 24.17
C SER A 34 -8.15 -0.54 24.26
N GLY A 35 -9.42 -0.23 24.57
CA GLY A 35 -9.94 1.14 24.54
C GLY A 35 -9.64 1.84 23.22
N GLU A 36 -9.32 3.13 23.30
CA GLU A 36 -8.86 3.94 22.14
C GLU A 36 -7.32 3.99 22.03
N THR A 37 -6.60 3.33 22.95
CA THR A 37 -5.13 3.42 23.03
C THR A 37 -4.45 2.49 22.04
N PHE A 38 -5.04 1.32 21.76
CA PHE A 38 -4.42 0.30 20.91
C PHE A 38 -5.44 -0.28 19.95
N TRP A 39 -5.11 -0.33 18.65
CA TRP A 39 -5.99 -0.84 17.61
C TRP A 39 -5.23 -1.68 16.58
N ALA A 40 -5.94 -2.64 15.99
CA ALA A 40 -5.51 -3.32 14.77
C ALA A 40 -5.89 -2.49 13.54
N LEU A 41 -5.05 -2.53 12.52
CA LEU A 41 -5.29 -1.97 11.20
C LEU A 41 -5.40 -3.13 10.21
N GLY A 42 -6.45 -3.15 9.40
CA GLY A 42 -6.58 -4.08 8.28
C GLY A 42 -6.88 -3.29 7.02
N ARG A 43 -6.22 -3.59 5.91
CA ARG A 43 -6.48 -2.91 4.64
C ARG A 43 -6.42 -3.84 3.45
N ALA A 44 -7.22 -3.55 2.43
CA ALA A 44 -7.18 -4.24 1.16
C ALA A 44 -7.61 -3.30 0.04
N HIS A 45 -6.89 -3.34 -1.08
CA HIS A 45 -7.17 -2.56 -2.27
C HIS A 45 -7.07 -3.42 -3.51
N LEU A 46 -7.97 -3.16 -4.46
CA LEU A 46 -7.76 -3.52 -5.85
C LEU A 46 -6.98 -2.41 -6.53
N LEU A 47 -6.10 -2.80 -7.45
CA LEU A 47 -5.35 -1.87 -8.28
C LEU A 47 -5.85 -2.00 -9.73
N PRO A 48 -6.98 -1.37 -10.08
CA PRO A 48 -7.60 -1.52 -11.40
C PRO A 48 -6.73 -1.03 -12.54
N LEU A 49 -5.71 -0.20 -12.25
CA LEU A 49 -4.73 0.23 -13.22
C LEU A 49 -3.34 0.24 -12.60
N VAL A 50 -2.45 -0.54 -13.20
CA VAL A 50 -1.00 -0.51 -12.92
C VAL A 50 -0.29 -0.38 -14.25
N ARG A 51 0.41 0.74 -14.42
CA ARG A 51 1.21 1.05 -15.60
C ARG A 51 2.67 1.14 -15.23
N VAL A 52 3.50 0.40 -15.94
CA VAL A 52 4.96 0.46 -15.83
C VAL A 52 5.54 0.77 -17.20
N ASN A 53 6.46 1.72 -17.29
CA ASN A 53 7.10 2.02 -18.57
C ASN A 53 7.84 0.79 -19.12
N GLY A 54 7.63 0.50 -20.41
CA GLY A 54 8.23 -0.67 -21.07
C GLY A 54 7.56 -2.00 -20.76
N LEU A 55 6.44 -2.01 -20.04
CA LEU A 55 5.62 -3.19 -19.78
C LEU A 55 4.17 -2.95 -20.20
N PRO A 56 3.40 -4.02 -20.48
CA PRO A 56 1.96 -3.91 -20.63
C PRO A 56 1.33 -3.57 -19.28
N ASN A 57 0.08 -3.13 -19.29
CA ASN A 57 -0.67 -2.95 -18.04
C ASN A 57 -0.78 -4.31 -17.31
N ALA A 58 -0.76 -4.28 -15.98
CA ALA A 58 -0.99 -5.49 -15.20
C ALA A 58 -2.38 -6.07 -15.51
N ALA A 59 -2.45 -7.40 -15.62
CA ALA A 59 -3.71 -8.11 -15.82
C ALA A 59 -4.50 -8.20 -14.51
N THR A 60 -3.81 -8.43 -13.40
CA THR A 60 -4.38 -8.42 -12.05
C THR A 60 -3.41 -7.75 -11.09
N ALA A 61 -3.94 -6.89 -10.22
CA ALA A 61 -3.14 -6.28 -9.16
C ALA A 61 -3.99 -5.96 -7.93
N PHE A 62 -3.42 -6.23 -6.76
CA PHE A 62 -4.04 -5.95 -5.47
C PHE A 62 -2.96 -5.65 -4.41
N ASP A 63 -3.36 -4.96 -3.36
CA ASP A 63 -2.58 -4.84 -2.13
C ASP A 63 -3.43 -5.22 -0.93
N ALA A 64 -2.78 -5.82 0.06
CA ALA A 64 -3.40 -6.13 1.34
C ALA A 64 -2.39 -5.93 2.45
N GLY A 65 -2.85 -5.53 3.63
CA GLY A 65 -1.97 -5.32 4.75
C GLY A 65 -2.66 -5.36 6.09
N THR A 66 -1.82 -5.54 7.11
CA THR A 66 -2.22 -5.52 8.52
C THR A 66 -1.23 -4.69 9.31
N GLY A 67 -1.67 -4.18 10.45
CA GLY A 67 -0.84 -3.34 11.29
C GLY A 67 -1.40 -3.18 12.68
N LEU A 68 -0.63 -2.46 13.49
CA LEU A 68 -0.99 -2.09 14.84
C LEU A 68 -0.79 -0.59 14.99
N GLY A 69 -1.72 0.05 15.68
CA GLY A 69 -1.63 1.43 16.09
C GLY A 69 -1.68 1.57 17.60
N TYR A 70 -0.95 2.56 18.09
CA TYR A 70 -0.85 2.90 19.49
C TYR A 70 -0.92 4.41 19.67
N GLN A 71 -1.76 4.86 20.60
CA GLN A 71 -1.91 6.26 20.97
C GLN A 71 -1.46 6.46 22.43
N ARG A 72 -0.61 7.46 22.65
CA ARG A 72 -0.25 7.91 24.00
C ARG A 72 -0.46 9.41 24.13
N GLY A 73 -1.54 9.80 24.81
CA GLY A 73 -1.96 11.19 24.89
C GLY A 73 -2.29 11.72 23.48
N ARG A 74 -1.50 12.68 22.99
CA ARG A 74 -1.62 13.24 21.63
C ARG A 74 -0.72 12.55 20.60
N LEU A 75 0.16 11.65 21.03
CA LEU A 75 1.10 10.97 20.13
C LEU A 75 0.42 9.74 19.53
N LEU A 76 0.60 9.58 18.22
CA LEU A 76 0.10 8.46 17.44
C LEU A 76 1.28 7.73 16.81
N PHE A 77 1.30 6.40 16.93
CA PHE A 77 2.26 5.52 16.32
C PHE A 77 1.53 4.41 15.59
N GLU A 78 1.85 4.17 14.31
CA GLU A 78 1.33 3.04 13.55
C GLU A 78 2.48 2.29 12.90
N VAL A 79 2.42 0.96 12.94
CA VAL A 79 3.27 0.07 12.14
C VAL A 79 2.36 -0.79 11.27
N ALA A 80 2.66 -0.86 9.98
CA ALA A 80 1.88 -1.67 9.05
C ALA A 80 2.78 -2.41 8.07
N TYR A 81 2.43 -3.67 7.81
CA TYR A 81 3.02 -4.46 6.75
C TYR A 81 2.00 -4.64 5.63
N THR A 82 2.39 -4.31 4.41
CA THR A 82 1.54 -4.43 3.22
C THR A 82 2.25 -5.26 2.17
N LEU A 83 1.51 -6.18 1.56
CA LEU A 83 1.93 -6.94 0.40
C LEU A 83 1.17 -6.44 -0.83
N GLU A 84 1.89 -5.98 -1.83
CA GLU A 84 1.34 -5.64 -3.14
C GLU A 84 1.75 -6.72 -4.13
N ARG A 85 0.81 -7.18 -4.96
CA ARG A 85 1.05 -8.16 -6.01
C ARG A 85 0.53 -7.63 -7.35
N CYS A 86 1.37 -7.72 -8.37
CA CYS A 86 1.06 -7.33 -9.74
C CYS A 86 1.44 -8.47 -10.69
N ASP A 87 0.45 -9.01 -11.40
CA ASP A 87 0.68 -10.02 -12.43
C ASP A 87 0.50 -9.39 -13.81
N PHE A 88 1.52 -9.52 -14.65
CA PHE A 88 1.50 -9.00 -16.02
C PHE A 88 1.13 -10.11 -17.01
N PRO A 89 0.47 -9.77 -18.13
CA PRO A 89 0.19 -10.74 -19.19
C PRO A 89 1.50 -11.32 -19.74
N SER A 90 1.44 -12.56 -20.25
CA SER A 90 2.60 -13.21 -20.85
C SER A 90 3.05 -12.47 -22.11
N GLN A 91 4.36 -12.26 -22.25
CA GLN A 91 4.99 -11.78 -23.48
C GLN A 91 5.92 -12.86 -24.02
N GLY A 92 5.55 -13.45 -25.16
CA GLY A 92 6.22 -14.66 -25.68
C GLY A 92 6.11 -15.81 -24.67
N SER A 93 7.24 -16.42 -24.34
CA SER A 93 7.33 -17.52 -23.36
C SER A 93 7.48 -17.03 -21.90
N THR A 94 7.52 -15.72 -21.65
CA THR A 94 7.79 -15.17 -20.31
C THR A 94 6.51 -14.65 -19.67
N ARG A 95 6.26 -15.05 -18.41
CA ARG A 95 5.23 -14.48 -17.54
C ARG A 95 5.91 -13.75 -16.38
N ARG A 96 5.63 -12.45 -16.24
CA ARG A 96 6.19 -11.62 -15.17
C ARG A 96 5.16 -11.44 -14.06
N SER A 97 5.56 -11.72 -12.83
CA SER A 97 4.81 -11.43 -11.61
C SER A 97 5.74 -10.68 -10.67
N GLU A 98 5.22 -9.62 -10.05
CA GLU A 98 5.96 -8.82 -9.09
C GLU A 98 5.23 -8.76 -7.77
N GLN A 99 6.02 -8.78 -6.70
CA GLN A 99 5.55 -8.69 -5.35
C GLN A 99 6.41 -7.70 -4.59
N LEU A 100 5.77 -6.71 -3.97
CA LEU A 100 6.44 -5.72 -3.13
C LEU A 100 5.90 -5.82 -1.71
N GLY A 101 6.78 -6.19 -0.77
CA GLY A 101 6.53 -6.06 0.66
C GLY A 101 6.96 -4.67 1.13
N THR A 102 6.09 -3.97 1.85
CA THR A 102 6.40 -2.68 2.47
C THR A 102 6.12 -2.76 3.96
N LEU A 103 7.12 -2.37 4.76
CA LEU A 103 6.96 -2.11 6.18
C LEU A 103 6.96 -0.60 6.38
N ALA A 104 5.86 -0.05 6.88
CA ALA A 104 5.68 1.37 7.10
C ALA A 104 5.58 1.66 8.60
N PHE A 105 6.33 2.67 9.04
CA PHE A 105 6.21 3.26 10.37
C PHE A 105 5.66 4.67 10.20
N ARG A 106 4.61 5.00 10.94
CA ARG A 106 4.01 6.34 10.95
C ARG A 106 4.00 6.86 12.37
N GLY A 107 4.49 8.08 12.53
CA GLY A 107 4.38 8.85 13.77
C GLY A 107 3.61 10.14 13.51
N GLY A 108 2.75 10.53 14.44
CA GLY A 108 1.95 11.75 14.32
C GLY A 108 1.61 12.36 15.67
N VAL A 109 1.17 13.62 15.64
CA VAL A 109 0.67 14.34 16.81
C VAL A 109 -0.74 14.85 16.50
N GLN A 110 -1.72 14.49 17.33
CA GLN A 110 -3.07 15.01 17.22
C GLN A 110 -3.13 16.45 17.74
N LEU A 111 -3.38 17.39 16.83
CA LEU A 111 -3.61 18.79 17.17
C LEU A 111 -5.09 18.98 17.55
N ARG A 112 -5.35 19.59 18.70
CA ARG A 112 -6.66 20.16 19.01
C ARG A 112 -6.60 21.63 18.62
N LEU A 113 -7.32 21.99 17.56
CA LEU A 113 -7.61 23.39 17.25
C LEU A 113 -8.76 23.80 18.19
N HIS A 114 -8.51 24.83 19.00
CA HIS A 114 -9.48 25.46 19.88
C HIS A 114 -10.22 26.57 19.14
#